data_AF-A0A336MH10-F1
#
_entry.id   AF-A0A336MH10-F1
#
_cell.length_a   1.000
_cell.length_b   1.000
_cell.length_c   1.000
_cell.angle_alpha   90.00
_cell.angle_beta   90.00
_cell.angle_gamma   90.00
#
_symmetry.space_group_name_H-M   'P 1'
#
loop_
_entity.id
_entity.type
_entity.pdbx_description
1 polymer ?
#
loop_
_entity_poly.entity_id
_entity_poly.type
_entity_poly.pdbx_seq_one_letter_code
_entity_poly.pdbx_strand_id
1 'polypeptide(L)'
;MEWIMISIRRKAKITIQLQGILIAVAAVLLQQCHVSGEACGQEELSNCAKPLQVLSSTSELSFVTKREDLDKLCPDLRIGVECIRSYTRRCMDINQRDHFNKLYEGTNEMVKDLCEDENYKEDFLRHTPCMHMIKKSYEKCATNYQETMNRIAEENNNPTTTTTTTTKSPWSSDLSNYVVLGRNTEVQQIKENKTALSPEQEYIKTICWNINK
;
A
#
# COMPACT_ATOMS: atom_id res chain seq x y z
N MET A 1 -56.26 13.97 -54.09
CA MET A 1 -56.14 13.90 -52.61
C MET A 1 -55.35 12.68 -52.13
N GLU A 2 -55.46 11.51 -52.78
CA GLU A 2 -54.80 10.25 -52.33
C GLU A 2 -53.25 10.27 -52.39
N TRP A 3 -52.66 10.89 -53.41
CA TRP A 3 -51.20 10.97 -53.58
C TRP A 3 -50.47 11.77 -52.50
N ILE A 4 -51.15 12.77 -51.92
CA ILE A 4 -50.60 13.64 -50.88
C ILE A 4 -50.48 12.86 -49.56
N MET A 5 -51.49 12.04 -49.24
CA MET A 5 -51.51 11.19 -48.04
C MET A 5 -50.43 10.10 -48.08
N ILE A 6 -50.13 9.55 -49.26
CA ILE A 6 -49.06 8.56 -49.45
C ILE A 6 -47.67 9.20 -49.24
N SER A 7 -47.47 10.42 -49.76
CA SER A 7 -46.22 11.18 -49.57
C SER A 7 -45.98 11.52 -48.10
N ILE A 8 -47.02 11.95 -47.37
CA ILE A 8 -46.95 12.27 -45.93
C ILE A 8 -46.62 11.01 -45.11
N ARG A 9 -47.28 9.88 -45.40
CA ARG A 9 -47.01 8.59 -44.73
C ARG A 9 -45.59 8.09 -44.97
N ARG A 10 -45.04 8.25 -46.19
CA ARG A 10 -43.64 7.89 -46.48
C ARG A 10 -42.66 8.78 -45.74
N LYS A 11 -42.89 10.10 -45.71
CA LYS A 11 -42.05 11.04 -44.97
C LYS A 11 -42.04 10.75 -43.48
N ALA A 12 -43.21 10.49 -42.87
CA ALA A 12 -43.34 10.13 -41.46
C ALA A 12 -42.62 8.82 -41.11
N LYS A 13 -42.70 7.80 -41.97
CA LYS A 13 -41.99 6.53 -41.78
C LYS A 13 -40.46 6.70 -41.86
N ILE A 14 -39.98 7.58 -42.74
CA ILE A 14 -38.56 7.90 -42.88
C ILE A 14 -38.04 8.68 -41.66
N THR A 15 -38.78 9.67 -41.15
CA THR A 15 -38.37 10.42 -39.95
C THR A 15 -38.33 9.54 -38.70
N ILE A 16 -39.30 8.63 -38.52
CA ILE A 16 -39.31 7.70 -37.38
C ILE A 16 -38.09 6.76 -37.44
N GLN A 17 -37.74 6.25 -38.63
CA GLN A 17 -36.55 5.40 -38.80
C GLN A 17 -35.25 6.16 -38.53
N LEU A 18 -35.13 7.40 -39.01
CA LEU A 18 -33.96 8.25 -38.75
C LEU A 18 -33.81 8.59 -37.25
N GLN A 19 -34.91 8.88 -36.56
CA GLN A 19 -34.89 9.10 -35.11
C GLN A 19 -34.48 7.83 -34.34
N GLY A 20 -34.98 6.66 -34.74
CA GLY A 20 -34.60 5.38 -34.15
C GLY A 20 -33.10 5.08 -34.31
N ILE A 21 -32.53 5.34 -35.50
CA ILE A 21 -31.10 5.19 -35.76
C ILE A 21 -30.28 6.17 -34.90
N LEU A 22 -30.71 7.43 -34.78
CA LEU A 22 -30.01 8.43 -33.98
C LEU A 22 -29.94 8.03 -32.49
N ILE A 23 -31.05 7.52 -31.95
CA ILE A 23 -31.13 7.05 -30.55
C ILE A 23 -30.22 5.83 -30.36
N ALA A 24 -30.22 4.88 -31.30
CA ALA A 24 -29.36 3.71 -31.24
C ALA A 24 -27.87 4.07 -31.27
N VAL A 25 -27.46 5.01 -32.13
CA VAL A 25 -26.08 5.51 -32.19
C VAL A 25 -25.70 6.23 -30.90
N ALA A 26 -26.58 7.09 -30.36
CA ALA A 26 -26.34 7.75 -29.08
C ALA A 26 -26.20 6.76 -27.92
N ALA A 27 -27.03 5.70 -27.88
CA ALA A 27 -26.93 4.65 -26.88
C ALA A 27 -25.61 3.87 -26.98
N VAL A 28 -25.17 3.53 -28.21
CA VAL A 28 -23.88 2.86 -28.45
C VAL A 28 -22.70 3.74 -28.04
N LEU A 29 -22.76 5.06 -28.31
CA LEU A 29 -21.73 6.02 -27.88
C LEU A 29 -21.69 6.17 -26.35
N LEU A 30 -22.84 6.10 -25.67
CA LEU A 30 -22.91 6.11 -24.20
C LEU A 30 -22.39 4.81 -23.58
N GLN A 31 -22.49 3.67 -24.30
CA GLN A 31 -21.98 2.37 -23.85
C GLN A 31 -20.45 2.27 -23.82
N GLN A 32 -19.73 3.20 -24.47
CA GLN A 32 -18.27 3.17 -24.60
C GLN A 32 -17.51 3.96 -23.53
N CYS A 33 -18.21 4.52 -22.54
CA CYS A 33 -17.58 5.15 -21.38
C CYS A 33 -17.72 4.27 -20.13
N HIS A 34 -17.34 2.99 -20.21
CA HIS A 34 -16.93 2.28 -19.00
C HIS A 34 -15.50 2.71 -18.70
N VAL A 35 -15.34 3.88 -18.09
CA VAL A 35 -14.12 4.16 -17.33
C VAL A 35 -14.10 3.07 -16.28
N SER A 36 -13.29 2.03 -16.46
CA SER A 36 -12.84 1.21 -15.34
C SER A 36 -12.08 2.18 -14.45
N GLY A 37 -12.81 2.87 -13.58
CA GLY A 37 -12.24 3.42 -12.38
C GLY A 37 -11.75 2.20 -11.63
N GLU A 38 -10.47 1.88 -11.81
CA GLU A 38 -9.79 0.90 -10.97
C GLU A 38 -10.10 1.33 -9.53
N ALA A 39 -10.79 0.46 -8.79
CA ALA A 39 -11.35 0.83 -7.51
C ALA A 39 -10.19 1.03 -6.53
N CYS A 40 -9.70 2.27 -6.46
CA CYS A 40 -8.68 2.74 -5.55
C CYS A 40 -9.20 2.65 -4.12
N GLY A 41 -9.21 1.44 -3.60
CA GLY A 41 -9.74 1.06 -2.31
C GLY A 41 -8.64 0.58 -1.37
N GLN A 42 -8.96 0.58 -0.09
CA GLN A 42 -8.11 0.02 0.96
C GLN A 42 -7.77 -1.44 0.71
N GLU A 43 -8.72 -2.20 0.16
CA GLU A 43 -8.60 -3.61 -0.13
C GLU A 43 -7.48 -3.90 -1.14
N GLU A 44 -7.36 -3.08 -2.19
CA GLU A 44 -6.32 -3.24 -3.21
C GLU A 44 -4.92 -3.06 -2.61
N LEU A 45 -4.73 -2.01 -1.82
CA LEU A 45 -3.44 -1.77 -1.15
C LEU A 45 -3.15 -2.84 -0.09
N SER A 46 -4.15 -3.29 0.66
CA SER A 46 -4.03 -4.40 1.61
C SER A 46 -3.61 -5.70 0.90
N ASN A 47 -4.19 -5.97 -0.27
CA ASN A 47 -3.80 -7.12 -1.10
C ASN A 47 -2.36 -7.01 -1.59
N CYS A 48 -1.89 -5.82 -1.97
CA CYS A 48 -0.48 -5.61 -2.33
C CYS A 48 0.49 -5.85 -1.16
N ALA A 49 0.05 -5.64 0.09
CA ALA A 49 0.89 -5.82 1.27
C ALA A 49 1.00 -7.29 1.73
N LYS A 50 0.11 -8.19 1.27
CA LYS A 50 0.11 -9.61 1.67
C LYS A 50 1.44 -10.32 1.47
N PRO A 51 2.11 -10.21 0.30
CA PRO A 51 3.41 -10.86 0.10
C PRO A 51 4.50 -10.34 1.04
N LEU A 52 4.38 -9.11 1.52
CA LEU A 52 5.36 -8.46 2.40
C LEU A 52 5.15 -8.81 3.87
N GLN A 53 4.02 -9.43 4.23
CA GLN A 53 3.73 -9.87 5.59
C GLN A 53 4.80 -10.81 6.13
N VAL A 54 5.43 -11.59 5.25
CA VAL A 54 6.53 -12.48 5.62
C VAL A 54 7.71 -11.70 6.23
N LEU A 55 7.97 -10.46 5.78
CA LEU A 55 9.03 -9.59 6.28
C LEU A 55 8.64 -8.88 7.59
N SER A 56 7.37 -8.54 7.73
CA SER A 56 6.86 -7.89 8.95
C SER A 56 6.64 -8.89 10.08
N SER A 57 6.35 -10.14 9.73
CA SER A 57 6.16 -11.24 10.66
C SER A 57 7.50 -11.86 10.98
N THR A 58 8.09 -11.47 12.11
CA THR A 58 9.28 -12.13 12.67
C THR A 58 9.07 -13.64 12.88
N SER A 59 7.80 -14.08 12.97
CA SER A 59 7.34 -15.45 12.85
C SER A 59 7.91 -16.17 11.62
N GLU A 60 7.81 -15.56 10.45
CA GLU A 60 8.11 -16.20 9.18
C GLU A 60 9.55 -15.94 8.71
N LEU A 61 10.09 -14.73 8.96
CA LEU A 61 11.52 -14.46 8.78
C LEU A 61 12.43 -15.40 9.59
N SER A 62 11.93 -15.92 10.72
CA SER A 62 12.67 -16.86 11.54
C SER A 62 12.91 -18.24 10.88
N PHE A 63 12.18 -18.55 9.80
CA PHE A 63 12.44 -19.73 8.96
C PHE A 63 13.47 -19.46 7.88
N VAL A 64 13.70 -18.18 7.55
CA VAL A 64 14.60 -17.75 6.48
C VAL A 64 16.04 -17.72 6.99
N THR A 65 16.55 -18.91 7.30
CA THR A 65 17.92 -19.13 7.75
C THR A 65 18.83 -19.63 6.63
N LYS A 66 18.27 -19.78 5.43
CA LYS A 66 18.94 -20.34 4.26
C LYS A 66 18.68 -19.50 3.03
N ARG A 67 19.68 -19.51 2.16
CA ARG A 67 19.67 -18.84 0.87
C ARG A 67 18.56 -19.34 -0.05
N GLU A 68 18.33 -20.65 -0.06
CA GLU A 68 17.29 -21.27 -0.89
C GLU A 68 15.88 -20.85 -0.46
N ASP A 69 15.71 -20.49 0.81
CA ASP A 69 14.42 -20.03 1.32
C ASP A 69 14.20 -18.55 0.97
N LEU A 70 15.26 -17.72 0.96
CA LEU A 70 15.20 -16.34 0.41
C LEU A 70 14.86 -16.32 -1.08
N ASP A 71 15.53 -17.16 -1.87
CA ASP A 71 15.34 -17.17 -3.33
C ASP A 71 13.90 -17.57 -3.73
N LYS A 72 13.21 -18.36 -2.90
CA LYS A 72 11.78 -18.69 -3.08
C LYS A 72 10.84 -17.55 -2.69
N LEU A 73 11.22 -16.72 -1.73
CA LEU A 73 10.40 -15.59 -1.24
C LEU A 73 10.52 -14.37 -2.14
N CYS A 74 11.68 -14.15 -2.74
CA CYS A 74 11.97 -12.96 -3.53
C CYS A 74 10.97 -12.65 -4.67
N PRO A 75 10.43 -13.64 -5.43
CA PRO A 75 9.38 -13.40 -6.40
C PRO A 75 8.14 -12.72 -5.78
N ASP A 76 7.67 -13.22 -4.65
CA ASP A 76 6.48 -12.71 -3.96
C ASP A 76 6.73 -11.30 -3.40
N LEU A 77 7.90 -11.08 -2.80
CA LEU A 77 8.29 -9.76 -2.28
C LEU A 77 8.32 -8.70 -3.38
N ARG A 78 8.92 -9.03 -4.53
CA ARG A 78 9.00 -8.13 -5.68
C ARG A 78 7.62 -7.83 -6.27
N ILE A 79 6.74 -8.82 -6.33
CA ILE A 79 5.34 -8.64 -6.74
C ILE A 79 4.63 -7.66 -5.80
N GLY A 80 4.78 -7.82 -4.48
CA GLY A 80 4.19 -6.92 -3.48
C GLY A 80 4.66 -5.48 -3.64
N VAL A 81 5.99 -5.27 -3.72
CA VAL A 81 6.60 -3.94 -3.93
C VAL A 81 6.11 -3.29 -5.23
N GLU A 82 6.08 -4.03 -6.32
CA GLU A 82 5.63 -3.50 -7.61
C GLU A 82 4.12 -3.18 -7.61
N CYS A 83 3.31 -4.00 -6.93
CA CYS A 83 1.88 -3.75 -6.73
C CYS A 83 1.66 -2.41 -6.01
N ILE A 84 2.35 -2.17 -4.89
CA ILE A 84 2.29 -0.91 -4.14
C ILE A 84 2.74 0.28 -5.01
N ARG A 85 3.81 0.11 -5.79
CA ARG A 85 4.30 1.14 -6.71
C ARG A 85 3.27 1.48 -7.80
N SER A 86 2.58 0.48 -8.34
CA SER A 86 1.50 0.67 -9.32
C SER A 86 0.30 1.38 -8.69
N TYR A 87 -0.14 0.91 -7.52
CA TYR A 87 -1.23 1.51 -6.75
C TYR A 87 -0.99 2.99 -6.46
N THR A 88 0.17 3.34 -5.90
CA THR A 88 0.51 4.74 -5.57
C THR A 88 0.57 5.64 -6.80
N ARG A 89 0.85 5.11 -8.00
CA ARG A 89 0.83 5.89 -9.25
C ARG A 89 -0.58 6.12 -9.77
N ARG A 90 -1.48 5.16 -9.59
CA ARG A 90 -2.87 5.23 -10.08
C ARG A 90 -3.80 5.95 -9.12
N CYS A 91 -3.60 5.74 -7.83
CA CYS A 91 -4.60 6.03 -6.80
C CYS A 91 -4.24 7.20 -5.87
N MET A 92 -3.05 7.77 -5.99
CA MET A 92 -2.61 8.89 -5.16
C MET A 92 -2.21 10.10 -6.01
N ASP A 93 -2.47 11.29 -5.47
CA ASP A 93 -1.88 12.52 -6.03
C ASP A 93 -0.39 12.63 -5.70
N ILE A 94 0.28 13.63 -6.26
CA ILE A 94 1.74 13.80 -6.13
C ILE A 94 2.21 13.96 -4.68
N ASN A 95 1.45 14.66 -3.83
CA ASN A 95 1.81 14.89 -2.43
C ASN A 95 1.55 13.64 -1.58
N GLN A 96 0.40 12.99 -1.80
CA GLN A 96 0.08 11.71 -1.16
C GLN A 96 1.13 10.65 -1.49
N ARG A 97 1.51 10.57 -2.78
CA ARG A 97 2.53 9.64 -3.26
C ARG A 97 3.91 9.97 -2.69
N ASP A 98 4.31 11.23 -2.62
CA ASP A 98 5.60 11.61 -2.00
C ASP A 98 5.65 11.23 -0.51
N HIS A 99 4.58 11.50 0.23
CA HIS A 99 4.48 11.10 1.63
C HIS A 99 4.50 9.58 1.80
N PHE A 100 3.73 8.86 0.99
CA PHE A 100 3.70 7.40 1.03
C PHE A 100 5.06 6.80 0.68
N ASN A 101 5.71 7.29 -0.37
CA ASN A 101 7.02 6.80 -0.78
C ASN A 101 8.06 6.96 0.33
N LYS A 102 8.04 8.07 1.08
CA LYS A 102 8.94 8.25 2.24
C LYS A 102 8.70 7.21 3.34
N LEU A 103 7.45 6.80 3.56
CA LEU A 103 7.13 5.76 4.54
C LEU A 103 7.54 4.37 4.04
N TYR A 104 7.48 4.14 2.72
CA TYR A 104 7.69 2.84 2.11
C TYR A 104 9.12 2.61 1.57
N GLU A 105 9.93 3.68 1.47
CA GLU A 105 11.29 3.69 0.90
C GLU A 105 12.17 2.59 1.48
N GLY A 106 12.26 2.49 2.81
CA GLY A 106 13.11 1.50 3.48
C GLY A 106 12.70 0.05 3.21
N THR A 107 11.41 -0.23 3.07
CA THR A 107 10.92 -1.58 2.72
C THR A 107 11.27 -1.93 1.28
N ASN A 108 11.09 -0.98 0.36
CA ASN A 108 11.44 -1.17 -1.04
C ASN A 108 12.95 -1.38 -1.22
N GLU A 109 13.79 -0.59 -0.54
CA GLU A 109 15.24 -0.75 -0.53
C GLU A 109 15.65 -2.11 0.06
N MET A 110 15.11 -2.47 1.23
CA MET A 110 15.38 -3.77 1.85
C MET A 110 15.04 -4.93 0.92
N VAL A 111 13.86 -4.94 0.28
CA VAL A 111 13.46 -6.02 -0.64
C VAL A 111 14.41 -6.09 -1.83
N LYS A 112 14.78 -4.94 -2.38
CA LYS A 112 15.72 -4.88 -3.49
C LYS A 112 17.07 -5.47 -3.09
N ASP A 113 17.65 -5.00 -2.00
CA ASP A 113 18.98 -5.43 -1.56
C ASP A 113 18.99 -6.91 -1.17
N LEU A 114 17.97 -7.38 -0.43
CA LEU A 114 17.82 -8.78 -0.04
C LEU A 114 17.72 -9.74 -1.24
N CYS A 115 17.09 -9.29 -2.33
CA CYS A 115 16.82 -10.14 -3.49
C CYS A 115 17.80 -9.96 -4.66
N GLU A 116 18.54 -8.85 -4.71
CA GLU A 116 19.43 -8.52 -5.83
C GLU A 116 20.92 -8.43 -5.41
N ASP A 117 21.23 -8.04 -4.16
CA ASP A 117 22.61 -7.92 -3.67
C ASP A 117 23.04 -9.18 -2.90
N GLU A 118 24.03 -9.86 -3.46
CA GLU A 118 24.55 -11.10 -2.88
C GLU A 118 25.33 -10.89 -1.58
N ASN A 119 26.03 -9.78 -1.41
CA ASN A 119 26.73 -9.50 -0.16
C ASN A 119 25.73 -9.17 0.95
N TYR A 120 24.70 -8.37 0.62
CA TYR A 120 23.64 -8.06 1.56
C TYR A 120 22.87 -9.31 1.99
N LYS A 121 22.60 -10.22 1.04
CA LYS A 121 21.95 -11.51 1.31
C LYS A 121 22.76 -12.36 2.30
N GLU A 122 24.07 -12.48 2.09
CA GLU A 122 24.95 -13.24 3.00
C GLU A 122 25.05 -12.60 4.39
N ASP A 123 25.17 -11.26 4.46
CA ASP A 123 25.18 -10.55 5.73
C ASP A 123 23.84 -10.67 6.48
N PHE A 124 22.72 -10.63 5.77
CA PHE A 124 21.40 -10.88 6.33
C PHE A 124 21.33 -12.29 6.94
N LEU A 125 21.70 -13.32 6.17
CA LEU A 125 21.71 -14.70 6.64
C LEU A 125 22.63 -14.90 7.84
N ARG A 126 23.81 -14.26 7.84
CA ARG A 126 24.73 -14.28 8.98
C ARG A 126 24.08 -13.74 10.25
N HIS A 127 23.23 -12.73 10.16
CA HIS A 127 22.59 -12.10 11.31
C HIS A 127 21.22 -12.69 11.70
N THR A 128 20.65 -13.59 10.89
CA THR A 128 19.37 -14.27 11.20
C THR A 128 19.31 -14.93 12.59
N PRO A 129 20.37 -15.56 13.15
CA PRO A 129 20.31 -16.13 14.49
C PRO A 129 20.06 -15.08 15.58
N CYS A 130 20.62 -13.87 15.43
CA CYS A 130 20.32 -12.80 16.36
C CYS A 130 18.88 -12.30 16.23
N MET A 131 18.40 -12.11 15.00
CA MET A 131 17.02 -11.71 14.75
C MET A 131 16.02 -12.68 15.40
N HIS A 132 16.32 -13.98 15.35
CA HIS A 132 15.53 -15.01 16.02
C HIS A 132 15.50 -14.85 17.54
N MET A 133 16.62 -14.47 18.16
CA MET A 133 16.70 -14.29 19.61
C MET A 133 15.94 -13.05 20.09
N ILE A 134 16.02 -11.93 19.38
CA ILE A 134 15.32 -10.69 19.76
C ILE A 134 13.83 -10.69 19.36
N LYS A 135 13.41 -11.66 18.54
CA LYS A 135 12.06 -11.83 17.99
C LYS A 135 10.95 -11.57 19.00
N LYS A 136 10.94 -12.27 20.14
CA LYS A 136 9.86 -12.13 21.14
C LYS A 136 9.73 -10.71 21.69
N SER A 137 10.88 -10.07 21.92
CA SER A 137 10.92 -8.69 22.41
C SER A 137 10.44 -7.71 21.34
N TYR A 138 10.82 -7.95 20.08
CA TYR A 138 10.35 -7.17 18.94
C TYR A 138 8.84 -7.32 18.74
N GLU A 139 8.29 -8.54 18.75
CA GLU A 139 6.86 -8.81 18.61
C GLU A 139 6.05 -8.08 19.68
N LYS A 140 6.48 -8.15 20.94
CA LYS A 140 5.84 -7.41 22.03
C LYS A 140 5.87 -5.89 21.81
N CYS A 141 7.00 -5.37 21.34
CA CYS A 141 7.14 -3.95 21.03
C CYS A 141 6.21 -3.54 19.89
N ALA A 142 6.17 -4.31 18.80
CA ALA A 142 5.32 -4.07 17.64
C ALA A 142 3.83 -4.11 18.01
N THR A 143 3.39 -5.11 18.79
CA THR A 143 2.01 -5.20 19.29
C THR A 143 1.65 -4.00 20.16
N ASN A 144 2.48 -3.64 21.14
CA ASN A 144 2.23 -2.48 22.00
C ASN A 144 2.13 -1.17 21.20
N TYR A 145 3.00 -1.02 20.20
CA TYR A 145 2.96 0.13 19.31
C TYR A 145 1.64 0.18 18.52
N GLN A 146 1.25 -0.93 17.90
CA GLN A 146 0.00 -1.05 17.15
C GLN A 146 -1.22 -0.74 18.03
N GLU A 147 -1.30 -1.32 19.23
CA GLU A 147 -2.37 -1.04 20.19
C GLU A 147 -2.43 0.45 20.57
N THR A 148 -1.27 1.08 20.78
CA THR A 148 -1.19 2.50 21.11
C THR A 148 -1.68 3.36 19.95
N MET A 149 -1.27 3.06 18.71
CA MET A 149 -1.69 3.80 17.52
C MET A 149 -3.20 3.63 17.25
N ASN A 150 -3.74 2.42 17.48
CA ASN A 150 -5.17 2.17 17.36
C ASN A 150 -5.97 2.99 18.39
N ARG A 151 -5.52 3.03 19.65
CA ARG A 151 -6.16 3.87 20.68
C ARG A 151 -6.13 5.35 20.31
N ILE A 152 -5.00 5.86 19.83
CA ILE A 152 -4.89 7.26 19.38
C ILE A 152 -5.87 7.52 18.22
N ALA A 153 -6.00 6.59 17.27
CA ALA A 153 -6.95 6.72 16.17
C ALA A 153 -8.40 6.76 16.67
N GLU A 154 -8.77 5.90 17.61
CA GLU A 154 -10.12 5.87 18.22
C GLU A 154 -10.45 7.15 19.00
N GLU A 155 -9.51 7.67 19.81
CA GLU A 155 -9.68 8.90 20.59
C GLU A 155 -9.95 10.12 19.70
N ASN A 156 -9.32 10.20 18.53
CA ASN A 156 -9.55 11.26 17.55
C ASN A 156 -10.90 11.14 16.82
N ASN A 157 -11.65 10.05 16.98
CA ASN A 157 -12.96 9.82 16.36
C ASN A 157 -14.16 10.11 17.28
N ASN A 158 -13.95 10.56 18.53
CA ASN A 158 -15.05 10.95 19.43
C ASN A 158 -15.46 12.42 19.22
N PRO A 159 -16.73 12.74 18.87
CA PRO A 159 -17.12 14.11 18.51
C PRO A 159 -17.33 14.98 19.75
N THR A 160 -16.36 15.85 20.06
CA THR A 160 -16.65 17.08 20.81
C THR A 160 -16.62 18.25 19.82
N THR A 161 -17.82 18.73 19.50
CA THR A 161 -18.21 19.99 18.85
C THR A 161 -17.07 20.95 18.48
N THR A 162 -16.79 21.10 17.18
CA THR A 162 -16.64 22.40 16.49
C THR A 162 -16.72 22.19 14.98
N THR A 163 -17.73 22.82 14.39
CA THR A 163 -18.01 22.87 12.95
C THR A 163 -16.85 23.49 12.18
N THR A 164 -16.00 22.68 11.57
CA THR A 164 -15.24 23.06 10.36
C THR A 164 -15.10 21.82 9.49
N THR A 165 -15.65 21.94 8.27
CA THR A 165 -15.52 20.98 7.17
C THR A 165 -14.06 20.61 6.94
N THR A 166 -13.64 19.48 7.51
CA THR A 166 -12.39 18.81 7.14
C THR A 166 -12.77 17.43 6.63
N THR A 167 -12.53 17.20 5.34
CA THR A 167 -12.66 15.92 4.65
C THR A 167 -12.00 14.84 5.49
N LYS A 168 -12.79 13.91 6.04
CA LYS A 168 -12.28 12.73 6.74
C LYS A 168 -11.43 11.93 5.75
N SER A 169 -10.15 11.76 6.04
CA SER A 169 -9.27 10.91 5.23
C SER A 169 -9.65 9.43 5.43
N PRO A 170 -9.99 8.66 4.37
CA PRO A 170 -10.60 7.32 4.48
C PRO A 170 -9.77 6.13 4.99
N TRP A 171 -8.58 6.33 5.59
CA TRP A 171 -7.57 5.25 5.74
C TRP A 171 -7.59 4.47 7.07
N SER A 172 -8.69 4.48 7.84
CA SER A 172 -8.64 4.21 9.29
C SER A 172 -9.04 2.81 9.80
N SER A 173 -8.96 1.72 9.05
CA SER A 173 -9.22 0.40 9.67
C SER A 173 -8.32 -0.77 9.27
N ASP A 174 -7.75 -0.81 8.06
CA ASP A 174 -6.94 -1.99 7.65
C ASP A 174 -5.45 -1.70 7.37
N LEU A 175 -5.06 -0.45 7.13
CA LEU A 175 -3.65 -0.11 6.85
C LEU A 175 -2.87 0.38 8.08
N SER A 176 -3.52 0.58 9.23
CA SER A 176 -2.78 0.81 10.50
C SER A 176 -1.80 -0.32 10.82
N ASN A 177 -2.04 -1.53 10.30
CA ASN A 177 -1.15 -2.67 10.46
C ASN A 177 0.05 -2.67 9.49
N TYR A 178 0.00 -1.90 8.39
CA TYR A 178 1.00 -1.96 7.30
C TYR A 178 1.72 -0.64 7.02
N VAL A 179 1.10 0.49 7.33
CA VAL A 179 1.67 1.82 7.15
C VAL A 179 1.76 2.44 8.54
N VAL A 180 2.94 2.38 9.13
CA VAL A 180 3.31 3.19 10.29
C VAL A 180 3.15 4.65 9.87
N LEU A 181 2.02 5.27 10.21
CA LEU A 181 1.83 6.71 10.06
C LEU A 181 2.69 7.42 11.09
N GLY A 182 3.99 7.55 10.79
CA GLY A 182 4.85 8.50 11.47
C GLY A 182 4.36 9.91 11.13
N ARG A 183 3.96 10.70 12.14
CA ARG A 183 3.77 12.15 11.95
C ARG A 183 5.06 12.71 11.34
N ASN A 184 4.91 13.36 10.20
CA ASN A 184 5.97 13.97 9.40
C ASN A 184 6.95 14.87 10.19
N THR A 185 6.51 15.51 11.27
CA THR A 185 7.36 16.34 12.13
C THR A 185 8.31 15.54 13.03
N GLU A 186 7.97 14.30 13.42
CA GLU A 186 8.85 13.42 14.20
C GLU A 186 9.86 12.69 13.29
N VAL A 187 9.46 12.33 12.07
CA VAL A 187 10.33 11.59 11.13
C VAL A 187 11.50 12.42 10.62
N GLN A 188 11.33 13.74 10.41
CA GLN A 188 12.45 14.61 10.04
C GLN A 188 13.46 14.80 11.18
N GLN A 189 13.00 14.93 12.44
CA GLN A 189 13.91 15.03 13.58
C GLN A 189 14.70 13.74 13.84
N ILE A 190 14.18 12.57 13.45
CA ILE A 190 14.90 11.29 13.52
C ILE A 190 16.01 11.21 12.44
N LYS A 191 15.84 11.84 11.27
CA LYS A 191 16.85 11.80 10.18
C LYS A 191 18.05 12.72 10.46
N GLU A 192 17.83 13.87 11.12
CA GLU A 192 18.89 14.87 11.34
C GLU A 192 19.78 14.59 12.57
N ASN A 193 19.38 13.70 13.49
CA ASN A 193 20.13 13.37 14.71
C ASN A 193 20.74 11.95 14.75
N LYS A 194 20.67 11.19 13.65
CA LYS A 194 21.06 9.77 13.61
C LYS A 194 22.54 9.54 13.29
N THR A 195 23.43 10.07 14.13
CA THR A 195 24.83 9.58 14.18
C THR A 195 25.06 8.63 15.36
N ALA A 196 24.20 8.65 16.39
CA ALA A 196 24.26 7.76 17.55
C ALA A 196 23.11 6.74 17.53
N LEU A 197 23.42 5.47 17.80
CA LEU A 197 22.40 4.45 18.06
C LEU A 197 21.67 4.78 19.38
N SER A 198 20.37 4.50 19.47
CA SER A 198 19.67 4.59 20.77
C SER A 198 20.22 3.53 21.73
N PRO A 199 20.04 3.67 23.06
CA PRO A 199 20.52 2.67 24.03
C PRO A 199 20.02 1.24 23.74
N GLU A 200 18.80 1.11 23.22
CA GLU A 200 18.21 -0.18 22.82
C GLU A 200 18.88 -0.75 21.57
N GLN A 201 19.21 0.12 20.62
CA GLN A 201 19.93 -0.25 19.39
C GLN A 201 21.38 -0.65 19.71
N GLU A 202 22.03 0.04 20.67
CA GLU A 202 23.36 -0.31 21.19
C GLU A 202 23.34 -1.67 21.92
N TYR A 203 22.28 -1.96 22.68
CA TYR A 203 22.06 -3.24 23.34
C TYR A 203 21.87 -4.38 22.32
N ILE A 204 21.01 -4.18 21.31
CA ILE A 204 20.80 -5.15 20.23
C ILE A 204 22.11 -5.42 19.49
N LYS A 205 22.85 -4.36 19.12
CA LYS A 205 24.17 -4.48 18.49
C LYS A 205 25.13 -5.30 19.34
N THR A 206 25.18 -5.06 20.66
CA THR A 206 26.06 -5.79 21.59
C THR A 206 25.72 -7.28 21.63
N ILE A 207 24.45 -7.65 21.74
CA ILE A 207 24.09 -9.07 21.81
C ILE A 207 24.24 -9.75 20.46
N CYS A 208 23.83 -9.10 19.36
CA CYS A 208 23.98 -9.65 18.01
C CYS A 208 25.45 -9.82 17.61
N TRP A 209 26.33 -8.92 18.03
CA TRP A 209 27.76 -9.03 17.76
C TRP A 209 28.38 -10.28 18.40
N ASN A 210 27.98 -10.61 19.63
CA ASN A 210 28.53 -11.75 20.36
C ASN A 210 28.09 -13.12 19.82
N ILE A 211 27.01 -13.19 19.05
CA ILE A 211 26.49 -14.43 18.44
C ILE A 211 27.22 -14.77 17.13
N ASN A 212 27.71 -13.75 16.42
CA ASN A 212 28.27 -13.89 15.07
C ASN A 212 29.81 -13.91 15.03
N LYS A 213 30.42 -14.20 16.19
CA LYS A 213 31.86 -14.35 16.43
C LYS A 213 32.19 -15.82 16.62
#